data_AF-A0A349EB77-F1
#
_entry.id   AF-A0A349EB77-F1
#
_cell.length_a   1.000
_cell.length_b   1.000
_cell.length_c   1.000
_cell.angle_alpha   90.00
_cell.angle_beta   90.00
_cell.angle_gamma   90.00
#
_symmetry.space_group_name_H-M   'P 1'
#
loop_
_entity.id
_entity.type
_entity.pdbx_description
1 polymer ?
#
loop_
_entity_poly.entity_id
_entity_poly.type
_entity_poly.pdbx_seq_one_letter_code
_entity_poly.pdbx_strand_id
1 'polypeptide(L)'
;MHKKLHRNINVIYGLAFFQSFMVIVPVIVPFFIEKGLSLADIFYLQAVFATVIVVFEAPSGYFADVFGRKNALVIGSVIHGVVYFYLNFADELTSLIIFEISVGIAASLLSGADLTLLYDTQKTLQDEAEIEHSKAISQLGFFRSSSEGLGALLGGALALWSFEVMVMVQSAAAWMCLILALLIIEPPYKKSK
;
A
#
# COMPACT_ATOMS: atom_id res chain seq x y z
N MET A 1 12.77 17.56 -17.14
CA MET A 1 12.55 16.13 -16.83
C MET A 1 13.36 15.70 -15.61
N HIS A 2 14.66 15.99 -15.57
CA HIS A 2 15.59 15.67 -14.47
C HIS A 2 15.11 16.07 -13.05
N LYS A 3 14.70 17.33 -12.84
CA LYS A 3 14.17 17.83 -11.55
C LYS A 3 12.89 17.12 -11.11
N LYS A 4 12.07 16.68 -12.07
CA LYS A 4 10.83 15.94 -11.81
C LYS A 4 11.13 14.48 -11.40
N LEU A 5 12.15 13.86 -11.98
CA LEU A 5 12.62 12.52 -11.59
C LEU A 5 13.34 12.52 -10.23
N HIS A 6 14.08 13.57 -9.88
CA HIS A 6 14.61 13.72 -8.52
C HIS A 6 13.49 13.79 -7.48
N ARG A 7 12.39 14.49 -7.80
CA ARG A 7 11.19 14.54 -6.95
C ARG A 7 10.55 13.16 -6.78
N ASN A 8 10.56 12.30 -7.81
CA ASN A 8 9.99 10.97 -7.71
C ASN A 8 10.56 10.17 -6.54
N ILE A 9 11.87 10.25 -6.29
CA ILE A 9 12.52 9.49 -5.19
C ILE A 9 11.83 9.81 -3.85
N ASN A 10 11.65 11.10 -3.54
CA ASN A 10 10.98 11.52 -2.31
C ASN A 10 9.50 11.13 -2.28
N VAL A 11 8.82 11.21 -3.44
CA VAL A 11 7.41 10.80 -3.55
C VAL A 11 7.27 9.29 -3.35
N ILE A 12 8.19 8.48 -3.86
CA ILE A 12 8.24 7.03 -3.69
C ILE A 12 8.48 6.68 -2.23
N TYR A 13 9.39 7.36 -1.53
CA TYR A 13 9.58 7.17 -0.08
C TYR A 13 8.33 7.52 0.72
N GLY A 14 7.66 8.62 0.37
CA GLY A 14 6.38 8.97 0.98
C GLY A 14 5.30 7.92 0.70
N LEU A 15 5.22 7.41 -0.53
CA LEU A 15 4.26 6.39 -0.92
C LEU A 15 4.51 5.11 -0.13
N ALA A 16 5.75 4.64 -0.06
CA ALA A 16 6.15 3.47 0.72
C ALA A 16 5.85 3.65 2.21
N PHE A 17 6.07 4.86 2.75
CA PHE A 17 5.66 5.18 4.12
C PHE A 17 4.15 4.99 4.31
N PHE A 18 3.29 5.64 3.53
CA PHE A 18 1.84 5.55 3.72
C PHE A 18 1.25 4.19 3.37
N GLN A 19 1.85 3.44 2.44
CA GLN A 19 1.48 2.04 2.16
C GLN A 19 1.80 1.12 3.34
N SER A 20 2.94 1.33 4.01
CA SER A 20 3.32 0.58 5.21
C SER A 20 2.68 1.14 6.50
N PHE A 21 2.03 2.31 6.44
CA PHE A 21 1.40 2.95 7.61
C PHE A 21 0.05 2.31 7.93
N MET A 22 0.11 1.10 8.48
CA MET A 22 -1.06 0.29 8.78
C MET A 22 -1.38 0.33 10.28
N VAL A 23 -2.23 1.27 10.68
CA VAL A 23 -2.70 1.40 12.07
C VAL A 23 -3.64 0.27 12.48
N ILE A 24 -4.34 -0.34 11.53
CA ILE A 24 -5.30 -1.41 11.82
C ILE A 24 -4.64 -2.76 12.12
N VAL A 25 -3.52 -3.09 11.46
CA VAL A 25 -2.86 -4.40 11.54
C VAL A 25 -2.58 -4.90 12.96
N PRO A 26 -1.98 -4.12 13.88
CA PRO A 26 -1.68 -4.60 15.25
C PRO A 26 -2.93 -4.97 16.07
N VAL A 27 -4.10 -4.47 15.69
CA VAL A 27 -5.34 -4.52 16.47
C VAL A 27 -6.53 -5.04 15.65
N ILE A 28 -6.26 -5.62 14.48
CA ILE A 28 -7.31 -6.10 13.56
C ILE A 28 -8.16 -7.21 14.18
N VAL A 29 -7.53 -8.08 14.99
CA VAL A 29 -8.25 -9.17 15.69
C VAL A 29 -9.19 -8.61 16.77
N PRO A 30 -8.72 -7.78 17.73
CA PRO A 30 -9.62 -7.07 18.65
C PRO A 30 -10.75 -6.29 17.96
N PHE A 31 -10.43 -5.60 16.86
CA PHE A 31 -11.41 -4.83 16.08
C PHE A 31 -12.54 -5.72 15.52
N PHE A 32 -12.20 -6.87 14.91
CA PHE A 32 -13.22 -7.79 14.40
C PHE A 32 -14.01 -8.47 15.53
N ILE A 33 -13.37 -8.76 16.67
CA ILE A 33 -14.08 -9.27 17.85
C ILE A 33 -15.09 -8.23 18.36
N GLU A 34 -14.76 -6.95 18.36
CA GLU A 34 -15.69 -5.87 18.73
C GLU A 34 -16.90 -5.81 17.78
N LYS A 35 -16.70 -6.10 16.50
CA LYS A 35 -17.79 -6.28 15.52
C LYS A 35 -18.59 -7.58 15.68
N GLY A 36 -18.29 -8.39 16.70
CA GLY A 36 -19.02 -9.62 17.03
C GLY A 36 -18.58 -10.86 16.25
N LEU A 37 -17.46 -10.81 15.54
CA LEU A 37 -16.93 -11.97 14.81
C LEU A 37 -16.27 -12.98 15.77
N SER A 38 -16.42 -14.26 15.45
CA SER A 38 -15.65 -15.31 16.12
C SER A 38 -14.22 -15.37 15.57
N LEU A 39 -13.30 -16.02 16.31
CA LEU A 39 -11.95 -16.29 15.79
C LEU A 39 -11.99 -17.08 14.48
N ALA A 40 -12.95 -17.99 14.30
CA ALA A 40 -13.09 -18.75 13.07
C ALA A 40 -13.45 -17.84 11.88
N ASP A 41 -14.35 -16.88 12.07
CA ASP A 41 -14.70 -15.89 11.04
C ASP A 41 -13.50 -15.02 10.67
N ILE A 42 -12.70 -14.62 11.67
CA ILE A 42 -11.48 -13.84 11.45
C ILE A 42 -10.46 -14.65 10.63
N PHE A 43 -10.21 -15.91 10.98
CA PHE A 43 -9.31 -16.76 10.18
C PHE A 43 -9.85 -17.02 8.77
N TYR A 44 -11.18 -17.10 8.62
CA TYR A 44 -11.81 -17.20 7.31
C TYR A 44 -11.57 -15.94 6.45
N LEU A 45 -11.74 -14.75 7.03
CA LEU A 45 -11.41 -13.47 6.38
C LEU A 45 -9.94 -13.43 5.93
N GLN A 46 -9.01 -13.85 6.80
CA GLN A 46 -7.58 -13.92 6.48
C GLN A 46 -7.29 -14.93 5.35
N ALA A 47 -8.00 -16.06 5.33
CA ALA A 47 -7.87 -17.05 4.24
C ALA A 47 -8.39 -16.48 2.90
N VAL A 48 -9.49 -15.73 2.92
CA VAL A 48 -10.00 -15.01 1.73
C VAL A 48 -8.97 -14.01 1.24
N PHE A 49 -8.45 -13.15 2.11
CA PHE A 49 -7.41 -12.17 1.76
C PHE A 49 -6.19 -12.84 1.12
N ALA A 50 -5.63 -13.86 1.79
CA ALA A 50 -4.45 -14.57 1.29
C ALA A 50 -4.70 -15.24 -0.08
N THR A 51 -5.89 -15.83 -0.26
CA THR A 51 -6.28 -16.43 -1.55
C THR A 51 -6.32 -15.38 -2.66
N VAL A 52 -6.91 -14.22 -2.37
CA VAL A 52 -7.00 -13.12 -3.34
C VAL A 52 -5.61 -12.61 -3.71
N ILE A 53 -4.71 -12.43 -2.74
CA ILE A 53 -3.32 -12.04 -3.01
C ILE A 53 -2.66 -13.03 -3.99
N VAL A 54 -2.70 -14.32 -3.70
CA VAL A 54 -2.09 -15.36 -4.55
C VAL A 54 -2.68 -15.35 -5.96
N VAL A 55 -4.00 -15.21 -6.08
CA VAL A 55 -4.68 -15.19 -7.38
C VAL A 55 -4.37 -13.92 -8.17
N PHE A 56 -4.26 -12.77 -7.51
CA PHE A 56 -4.14 -11.47 -8.17
C PHE A 56 -2.70 -10.95 -8.31
N GLU A 57 -1.71 -11.53 -7.64
CA GLU A 57 -0.31 -11.08 -7.72
C GLU A 57 0.27 -11.21 -9.14
N ALA A 58 0.08 -12.35 -9.82
CA ALA A 58 0.54 -12.50 -11.19
C ALA A 58 -0.27 -11.63 -12.20
N PRO A 59 -1.61 -11.58 -12.14
CA PRO A 59 -2.40 -10.66 -12.96
C PRO A 59 -2.06 -9.18 -12.75
N SER A 60 -1.82 -8.74 -11.51
CA SER A 60 -1.49 -7.34 -11.21
C SER A 60 -0.12 -6.97 -11.73
N GLY A 61 0.87 -7.88 -11.63
CA GLY A 61 2.18 -7.71 -12.23
C GLY A 61 2.10 -7.56 -13.75
N TYR A 62 1.37 -8.47 -14.41
CA TYR A 62 1.12 -8.36 -15.86
C TYR A 62 0.42 -7.05 -16.24
N PHE A 63 -0.58 -6.63 -15.46
CA PHE A 63 -1.27 -5.36 -15.66
C PHE A 63 -0.28 -4.17 -15.57
N ALA A 64 0.60 -4.16 -14.57
CA ALA A 64 1.59 -3.10 -14.40
C ALA A 64 2.61 -3.07 -15.56
N ASP A 65 3.02 -4.24 -16.07
CA ASP A 65 3.96 -4.32 -17.18
C ASP A 65 3.36 -3.89 -18.53
N VAL A 66 2.06 -4.14 -18.75
CA VAL A 66 1.36 -3.79 -20.00
C VAL A 66 0.83 -2.36 -19.99
N PHE A 67 0.18 -1.95 -18.91
CA PHE A 67 -0.50 -0.65 -18.80
C PHE A 67 0.33 0.40 -18.10
N GLY A 68 1.50 0.06 -17.57
CA GLY A 68 2.39 0.97 -16.85
C GLY A 68 2.24 0.89 -15.34
N ARG A 69 3.37 1.02 -14.64
CA ARG A 69 3.47 0.90 -13.18
C ARG A 69 2.72 2.03 -12.47
N LYS A 70 2.74 3.22 -13.07
CA LYS A 70 2.00 4.37 -12.53
C LYS A 70 0.50 4.09 -12.54
N ASN A 71 -0.01 3.49 -13.62
CA ASN A 71 -1.44 3.20 -13.72
C ASN A 71 -1.87 2.14 -12.70
N ALA A 72 -1.07 1.10 -12.52
CA ALA A 72 -1.29 0.11 -11.45
C ALA A 72 -1.31 0.78 -10.06
N LEU A 73 -0.36 1.66 -9.77
CA LEU A 73 -0.33 2.40 -8.50
C LEU A 73 -1.56 3.28 -8.28
N VAL A 74 -1.98 4.03 -9.29
CA VAL A 74 -3.14 4.92 -9.17
C VAL A 74 -4.41 4.11 -8.95
N ILE A 75 -4.65 3.07 -9.75
CA ILE A 75 -5.84 2.21 -9.62
C ILE A 75 -5.83 1.51 -8.27
N GLY A 76 -4.70 0.89 -7.89
CA GLY A 76 -4.54 0.25 -6.59
C GLY A 76 -4.80 1.23 -5.45
N SER A 77 -4.29 2.47 -5.54
CA SER A 77 -4.49 3.49 -4.50
C SER A 77 -5.94 4.00 -4.41
N VAL A 78 -6.65 4.08 -5.54
CA VAL A 78 -8.09 4.39 -5.54
C VAL A 78 -8.86 3.29 -4.83
N ILE A 79 -8.63 2.02 -5.19
CA ILE A 79 -9.29 0.88 -4.55
C ILE A 79 -8.97 0.88 -3.06
N HIS A 80 -7.69 1.03 -2.70
CA HIS A 80 -7.23 1.09 -1.32
C HIS A 80 -7.95 2.19 -0.51
N GLY A 81 -8.01 3.42 -1.02
CA GLY A 81 -8.72 4.53 -0.36
C GLY A 81 -10.23 4.27 -0.21
N VAL A 82 -10.89 3.81 -1.27
CA VAL A 82 -12.34 3.51 -1.25
C VAL A 82 -12.66 2.38 -0.27
N VAL A 83 -11.84 1.33 -0.22
CA VAL A 83 -12.10 0.15 0.58
C VAL A 83 -11.87 0.41 2.07
N TYR A 84 -10.82 1.15 2.45
CA TYR A 84 -10.65 1.58 3.83
C TYR A 84 -11.67 2.63 4.26
N PHE A 85 -12.17 3.45 3.34
CA PHE A 85 -13.32 4.30 3.63
C PHE A 85 -14.59 3.47 3.87
N TYR A 86 -14.85 2.47 3.03
CA TYR A 86 -15.97 1.54 3.18
C TYR A 86 -15.95 0.77 4.51
N LEU A 87 -14.77 0.45 5.05
CA LEU A 87 -14.62 -0.24 6.33
C LEU A 87 -15.32 0.48 7.51
N ASN A 88 -15.48 1.81 7.44
CA ASN A 88 -16.22 2.58 8.45
C ASN A 88 -17.71 2.17 8.57
N PHE A 89 -18.24 1.49 7.56
CA PHE A 89 -19.66 1.08 7.48
C PHE A 89 -19.83 -0.44 7.38
N ALA A 90 -18.74 -1.21 7.45
CA ALA A 90 -18.76 -2.66 7.28
C ALA A 90 -18.88 -3.34 8.66
N ASP A 91 -20.07 -3.84 9.00
CA ASP A 91 -20.36 -4.45 10.30
C ASP A 91 -20.64 -5.96 10.23
N GLU A 92 -20.95 -6.48 9.03
CA GLU A 92 -21.32 -7.87 8.83
C GLU A 92 -20.19 -8.68 8.20
N LEU A 93 -20.14 -10.00 8.45
CA LEU A 93 -19.15 -10.89 7.85
C LEU A 93 -19.10 -10.77 6.31
N THR A 94 -20.26 -10.71 5.63
CA THR A 94 -20.33 -10.54 4.18
C THR A 94 -19.69 -9.22 3.72
N SER A 95 -19.97 -8.14 4.44
CA SER A 95 -19.38 -6.83 4.16
C SER A 95 -17.85 -6.83 4.35
N LEU A 96 -17.36 -7.59 5.34
CA LEU A 96 -15.94 -7.75 5.61
C LEU A 96 -15.24 -8.68 4.61
N ILE A 97 -15.93 -9.68 4.05
CA ILE A 97 -15.40 -10.50 2.93
C ILE A 97 -15.18 -9.61 1.71
N ILE A 98 -16.14 -8.74 1.37
CA ILE A 98 -15.99 -7.77 0.28
C ILE A 98 -14.79 -6.85 0.53
N PHE A 99 -14.63 -6.40 1.78
CA PHE A 99 -13.47 -5.62 2.20
C PHE A 99 -12.16 -6.40 1.96
N GLU A 100 -12.01 -7.62 2.47
CA GLU A 100 -10.78 -8.42 2.32
C GLU A 100 -10.43 -8.72 0.86
N ILE A 101 -11.43 -9.03 0.02
CA ILE A 101 -11.23 -9.22 -1.41
C ILE A 101 -10.70 -7.94 -2.05
N SER A 102 -11.32 -6.80 -1.71
CA SER A 102 -10.97 -5.53 -2.34
C SER A 102 -9.62 -5.00 -1.86
N VAL A 103 -9.27 -5.19 -0.58
CA VAL A 103 -7.93 -4.88 -0.04
C VAL A 103 -6.89 -5.81 -0.67
N GLY A 104 -7.18 -7.10 -0.84
CA GLY A 104 -6.29 -8.05 -1.52
C GLY A 104 -5.94 -7.59 -2.94
N ILE A 105 -6.94 -7.22 -3.73
CA ILE A 105 -6.73 -6.71 -5.10
C ILE A 105 -5.89 -5.41 -5.08
N ALA A 106 -6.21 -4.48 -4.17
CA ALA A 106 -5.45 -3.24 -4.02
C ALA A 106 -3.99 -3.52 -3.66
N ALA A 107 -3.75 -4.39 -2.67
CA ALA A 107 -2.41 -4.78 -2.24
C ALA A 107 -1.62 -5.44 -3.37
N SER A 108 -2.22 -6.34 -4.15
CA SER A 108 -1.58 -6.93 -5.33
C SER A 108 -1.18 -5.88 -6.38
N LEU A 109 -1.98 -4.85 -6.61
CA LEU A 109 -1.67 -3.75 -7.56
C LEU A 109 -0.59 -2.79 -7.04
N LEU A 110 -0.55 -2.58 -5.72
CA LEU A 110 0.40 -1.69 -5.08
C LEU A 110 1.77 -2.37 -4.83
N SER A 111 1.78 -3.70 -4.73
CA SER A 111 2.99 -4.49 -4.45
C SER A 111 4.06 -4.31 -5.53
N GLY A 112 5.31 -4.15 -5.10
CA GLY A 112 6.50 -4.11 -5.95
C GLY A 112 6.66 -2.88 -6.85
N ALA A 113 5.60 -2.08 -7.05
CA ALA A 113 5.64 -0.94 -7.95
C ALA A 113 6.56 0.20 -7.45
N ASP A 114 6.62 0.41 -6.13
CA ASP A 114 7.47 1.44 -5.51
C ASP A 114 8.97 1.13 -5.65
N LEU A 115 9.38 -0.12 -5.40
CA LEU A 115 10.76 -0.58 -5.57
C LEU A 115 11.18 -0.50 -7.04
N THR A 116 10.34 -0.98 -7.97
CA THR A 116 10.72 -0.93 -9.39
C THR A 116 10.75 0.50 -9.92
N LEU A 117 9.80 1.36 -9.53
CA LEU A 117 9.84 2.78 -9.92
C LEU A 117 11.06 3.49 -9.35
N LEU A 118 11.51 3.13 -8.15
CA LEU A 118 12.74 3.65 -7.57
C LEU A 118 13.94 3.26 -8.42
N TYR A 119 14.06 1.97 -8.77
CA TYR A 119 15.10 1.47 -9.67
C TYR A 119 15.08 2.16 -11.04
N ASP A 120 13.92 2.24 -11.69
CA ASP A 120 13.80 2.85 -13.02
C ASP A 120 14.08 4.35 -12.99
N THR A 121 13.64 5.05 -11.93
CA THR A 121 13.95 6.46 -11.71
C THR A 121 15.45 6.67 -11.53
N GLN A 122 16.10 5.85 -10.70
CA GLN A 122 17.55 5.92 -10.51
C GLN A 122 18.30 5.64 -11.82
N LYS A 123 17.95 4.56 -12.53
CA LYS A 123 18.57 4.19 -13.80
C LYS A 123 18.43 5.29 -14.86
N THR A 124 17.31 6.00 -14.87
CA THR A 124 17.10 7.13 -15.81
C THR A 124 17.93 8.35 -15.42
N LEU A 125 18.11 8.62 -14.13
CA LEU A 125 18.98 9.69 -13.63
C LEU A 125 20.48 9.35 -13.77
N GLN A 126 20.80 8.07 -13.94
CA GLN A 126 22.16 7.53 -13.98
C GLN A 126 22.86 7.55 -15.35
N ASP A 127 22.21 7.98 -16.45
CA ASP A 127 22.97 8.35 -17.67
C ASP A 127 23.98 9.51 -17.37
N GLU A 128 24.03 10.06 -16.13
CA GLU A 128 24.91 11.17 -15.71
C GLU A 128 25.85 10.94 -14.48
N ALA A 129 25.72 9.90 -13.63
CA ALA A 129 26.68 9.63 -12.52
C ALA A 129 26.54 8.25 -11.84
N GLU A 130 27.67 7.62 -11.46
CA GLU A 130 27.76 6.36 -10.68
C GLU A 130 27.30 6.55 -9.22
N ILE A 131 26.24 5.89 -8.73
CA ILE A 131 25.99 5.72 -7.28
C ILE A 131 25.25 4.42 -6.90
N GLU A 132 25.73 3.84 -5.80
CA GLU A 132 25.13 2.93 -4.80
C GLU A 132 23.58 2.77 -4.79
N HIS A 133 23.06 1.84 -5.60
CA HIS A 133 21.67 1.37 -5.48
C HIS A 133 21.29 0.95 -4.05
N SER A 134 22.27 0.43 -3.29
CA SER A 134 22.11 0.00 -1.90
C SER A 134 21.52 1.09 -0.99
N LYS A 135 21.92 2.36 -1.16
CA LYS A 135 21.50 3.45 -0.26
C LYS A 135 20.02 3.78 -0.40
N ALA A 136 19.51 3.86 -1.62
CA ALA A 136 18.10 4.19 -1.84
C ALA A 136 17.15 3.05 -1.44
N ILE A 137 17.57 1.81 -1.67
CA ILE A 137 16.84 0.62 -1.21
C ILE A 137 16.81 0.59 0.33
N SER A 138 17.94 0.86 0.97
CA SER A 138 18.03 0.97 2.43
C SER A 138 17.12 2.06 2.98
N GLN A 139 17.09 3.24 2.34
CA GLN A 139 16.17 4.32 2.70
C GLN A 139 14.70 3.91 2.52
N LEU A 140 14.35 3.27 1.41
CA LEU A 140 13.00 2.75 1.17
C LEU A 140 12.59 1.78 2.30
N GLY A 141 13.46 0.85 2.66
CA GLY A 141 13.26 -0.07 3.79
C GLY A 141 13.09 0.67 5.11
N PHE A 142 13.92 1.68 5.39
CA PHE A 142 13.81 2.51 6.59
C PHE A 142 12.46 3.21 6.68
N PHE A 143 11.96 3.81 5.59
CA PHE A 143 10.64 4.45 5.58
C PHE A 143 9.51 3.45 5.83
N ARG A 144 9.57 2.25 5.24
CA ARG A 144 8.55 1.20 5.48
C ARG A 144 8.54 0.73 6.92
N SER A 145 9.68 0.28 7.44
CA SER A 145 9.78 -0.25 8.80
C SER A 145 9.48 0.82 9.86
N SER A 146 9.93 2.07 9.66
CA SER A 146 9.59 3.16 10.57
C SER A 146 8.09 3.45 10.55
N SER A 147 7.48 3.40 9.37
CA SER A 147 6.04 3.59 9.21
C SER A 147 5.23 2.49 9.89
N GLU A 148 5.62 1.22 9.72
CA GLU A 148 4.99 0.08 10.39
C GLU A 148 5.08 0.21 11.92
N GLY A 149 6.24 0.59 12.44
CA GLY A 149 6.42 0.83 13.87
C GLY A 149 5.53 1.96 14.40
N LEU A 150 5.48 3.09 13.69
CA LEU A 150 4.61 4.22 14.05
C LEU A 150 3.12 3.88 13.93
N GLY A 151 2.73 3.17 12.88
CA GLY A 151 1.38 2.66 12.67
C GLY A 151 0.98 1.69 13.77
N ALA A 152 1.87 0.79 14.17
CA ALA A 152 1.64 -0.15 15.24
C ALA A 152 1.37 0.55 16.59
N LEU A 153 2.22 1.52 16.95
CA LEU A 153 2.08 2.31 18.17
C LEU A 153 0.79 3.16 18.16
N LEU A 154 0.52 3.84 17.05
CA LEU A 154 -0.67 4.68 16.91
C LEU A 154 -1.95 3.83 16.91
N GLY A 155 -1.94 2.70 16.21
CA GLY A 155 -3.05 1.75 16.16
C GLY A 155 -3.40 1.21 17.55
N GLY A 156 -2.39 0.76 18.30
CA GLY A 156 -2.57 0.34 19.69
C GLY A 156 -3.13 1.44 20.59
N ALA A 157 -2.61 2.67 20.47
CA ALA A 157 -3.10 3.81 21.25
C ALA A 157 -4.55 4.20 20.90
N LEU A 158 -4.90 4.20 19.60
CA LEU A 158 -6.25 4.54 19.15
C LEU A 158 -7.26 3.45 19.50
N ALA A 159 -6.88 2.18 19.45
CA ALA A 159 -7.75 1.07 19.86
C ALA A 159 -8.16 1.13 21.34
N LEU A 160 -7.34 1.74 22.21
CA LEU A 160 -7.71 1.98 23.61
C LEU A 160 -8.78 3.08 23.76
N TRP A 161 -8.93 3.94 22.76
CA TRP A 161 -9.86 5.08 22.80
C TRP A 161 -11.13 4.82 21.98
N SER A 162 -10.98 4.47 20.70
CA SER A 162 -12.08 4.19 19.78
C SER A 162 -11.55 3.53 18.49
N PHE A 163 -12.10 2.37 18.17
CA PHE A 163 -11.83 1.70 16.89
C PHE A 163 -12.39 2.48 15.69
N GLU A 164 -13.47 3.24 15.84
CA GLU A 164 -13.98 4.11 14.78
C GLU A 164 -12.95 5.18 14.38
N VAL A 165 -12.35 5.85 15.36
CA VAL A 165 -11.29 6.85 15.12
C VAL A 165 -10.07 6.19 14.47
N MET A 166 -9.71 4.98 14.91
CA MET A 166 -8.63 4.20 14.30
C MET A 166 -8.90 3.93 12.81
N VAL A 167 -10.12 3.48 12.45
CA VAL A 167 -10.49 3.23 11.05
C VAL A 167 -10.51 4.53 10.23
N MET A 168 -10.97 5.64 10.81
CA MET A 168 -10.91 6.95 10.14
C MET A 168 -9.46 7.38 9.83
N VAL A 169 -8.54 7.16 10.78
CA VAL A 169 -7.10 7.44 10.58
C VAL A 169 -6.52 6.53 9.49
N GLN A 170 -6.86 5.23 9.50
CA GLN A 170 -6.45 4.29 8.45
C GLN A 170 -6.97 4.72 7.07
N SER A 171 -8.24 5.13 6.99
CA SER A 171 -8.86 5.63 5.76
C SER A 171 -8.13 6.88 5.25
N ALA A 172 -7.85 7.85 6.12
CA ALA A 172 -7.11 9.04 5.73
C ALA A 172 -5.70 8.71 5.20
N ALA A 173 -4.99 7.79 5.85
CA ALA A 173 -3.68 7.31 5.38
C ALA A 173 -3.77 6.60 4.02
N ALA A 174 -4.83 5.82 3.79
CA ALA A 174 -5.07 5.15 2.51
C ALA A 174 -5.25 6.15 1.36
N TRP A 175 -5.96 7.26 1.56
CA TRP A 175 -6.11 8.32 0.55
C TRP A 175 -4.82 9.09 0.27
N MET A 176 -3.90 9.19 1.24
CA MET A 176 -2.57 9.77 1.01
C MET A 176 -1.77 8.99 -0.03
N CYS A 177 -1.96 7.67 -0.14
CA CYS A 177 -1.34 6.85 -1.18
C CYS A 177 -1.76 7.33 -2.58
N LEU A 178 -3.03 7.65 -2.78
CA LEU A 178 -3.53 8.16 -4.07
C LEU A 178 -2.91 9.51 -4.42
N ILE A 179 -2.86 10.43 -3.45
CA ILE A 179 -2.27 11.76 -3.66
C ILE A 179 -0.81 11.60 -4.11
N LEU A 180 -0.03 10.74 -3.45
CA LEU A 180 1.36 10.51 -3.80
C LEU A 180 1.52 9.77 -5.14
N ALA A 181 0.70 8.76 -5.42
CA ALA A 181 0.69 8.04 -6.70
C ALA A 181 0.43 8.98 -7.89
N LEU A 182 -0.44 9.97 -7.75
CA LEU A 182 -0.72 10.97 -8.78
C LEU A 182 0.50 11.89 -9.06
N LEU A 183 1.33 12.14 -8.04
CA LEU A 183 2.53 12.99 -8.15
C LEU A 183 3.72 12.27 -8.80
N ILE A 184 3.69 10.94 -8.88
CA ILE A 184 4.71 10.14 -9.57
C ILE A 184 4.64 10.39 -11.08
N ILE A 185 5.82 10.51 -11.68
CA ILE A 185 5.98 10.57 -13.13
C ILE A 185 6.66 9.28 -13.57
N GLU A 186 6.06 8.55 -14.50
CA GLU A 186 6.63 7.29 -14.96
C GLU A 186 7.96 7.57 -15.69
N PRO A 187 9.07 6.94 -15.26
CA PRO A 187 10.34 7.05 -15.97
C PRO A 187 10.23 6.40 -17.36
N PRO A 188 11.00 6.85 -18.36
CA PRO A 188 10.97 6.27 -19.69
C PRO A 188 11.37 4.79 -19.64
N TYR A 189 10.48 3.93 -20.10
CA TYR A 189 10.70 2.48 -20.15
C TYR A 189 11.80 2.15 -21.19
N LYS A 190 13.05 1.95 -20.76
CA LYS A 190 14.06 1.26 -21.59
C LYS A 190 13.85 -0.24 -21.38
N LYS A 191 13.19 -0.93 -22.34
CA LYS A 191 13.19 -2.41 -22.40
C LYS A 191 14.63 -2.88 -22.17
N SER A 192 14.85 -3.69 -21.14
CA SER A 192 16.08 -4.48 -21.09
C SER A 192 16.09 -5.33 -22.35
N LYS A 193 17.09 -5.10 -23.21
CA LYS A 193 17.37 -6.00 -24.34
C LYS A 193 17.75 -7.37 -23.82
#